data_AF-A0A518BE05-F1
#
_entry.id   AF-A0A518BE05-F1
#
_cell.length_a   1.000
_cell.length_b   1.000
_cell.length_c   1.000
_cell.angle_alpha   90.00
_cell.angle_beta   90.00
_cell.angle_gamma   90.00
#
_symmetry.space_group_name_H-M   'P 1'
#
loop_
_entity.id
_entity.type
_entity.pdbx_description
1 polymer ?
#
loop_
_entity_poly.entity_id
_entity_poly.type
_entity_poly.pdbx_seq_one_letter_code
_entity_poly.pdbx_strand_id
1 'polypeptide(L)'
;MLQPLAALLTLAAVSHFNELETLPLMAFDESPAAALWRPVHDSVMGGVSDGQVRAIEGAVRMAGDMSLDNNGGFASFRAGVELPDLAAYHGLALRVRGDGQTYKLSLRTDNRWDGVSWQTSFATTADTWTTVYLAFEHLTPSWRGRLVANAGVFDASSIDQVGILIADKQPGPYQIDVAAIDAWRAAPSAQEGAPEAPAQGTRLAASVRTCVLAGSLDAGLDASGLVDALRWSERVLVIAAPDQLGAPASIQIGSLLARDGELANRELRIVHLMGSNGGRVAGRTLGSDQVRGLREQWDLPAGEWSAVLVGKDGGVKARWSEPVVPNDLFELIDAMPMRTREVDTRRPI
;
A
#
# COMPACT_ATOMS: atom_id res chain seq x y z
N MET A 1 -14.88 15.43 38.11
CA MET A 1 -13.46 15.34 37.72
C MET A 1 -13.33 14.09 36.85
N LEU A 2 -13.58 14.22 35.54
CA LEU A 2 -13.40 13.10 34.59
C LEU A 2 -11.94 13.10 34.14
N GLN A 3 -11.24 11.98 34.32
CA GLN A 3 -9.95 11.74 33.67
C GLN A 3 -10.17 11.57 32.15
N PRO A 4 -9.24 11.98 31.28
CA PRO A 4 -9.43 11.85 29.85
C PRO A 4 -9.17 10.41 29.41
N LEU A 5 -10.16 9.83 28.73
CA LEU A 5 -10.16 8.51 28.10
C LEU A 5 -9.26 8.43 26.84
N ALA A 6 -8.31 9.36 26.67
CA ALA A 6 -7.49 9.49 25.47
C ALA A 6 -6.13 8.78 25.56
N ALA A 7 -5.73 8.31 26.74
CA ALA A 7 -4.40 7.73 26.96
C ALA A 7 -4.32 6.20 26.83
N LEU A 8 -5.45 5.49 26.67
CA LEU A 8 -5.45 4.03 26.47
C LEU A 8 -5.40 3.61 24.98
N LEU A 9 -5.69 4.51 24.05
CA LEU A 9 -5.70 4.23 22.61
C LEU A 9 -4.30 4.17 21.98
N THR A 10 -3.27 4.65 22.69
CA THR A 10 -1.89 4.66 22.17
C THR A 10 -1.13 3.37 22.47
N LEU A 11 -1.40 2.65 23.56
CA LEU A 11 -0.56 1.51 23.93
C LEU A 11 -0.83 0.24 23.10
N ALA A 12 -2.09 -0.04 22.75
CA ALA A 12 -2.44 -1.22 21.95
C ALA A 12 -2.09 -1.06 20.46
N ALA A 13 -2.18 0.16 19.92
CA ALA A 13 -1.71 0.43 18.56
C ALA A 13 -0.17 0.32 18.48
N VAL A 14 0.56 0.82 19.47
CA VAL A 14 2.04 0.82 19.49
C VAL A 14 2.66 -0.58 19.56
N SER A 15 1.98 -1.57 20.16
CA SER A 15 2.50 -2.95 20.25
C SER A 15 2.51 -3.75 18.92
N HIS A 16 1.80 -3.29 17.88
CA HIS A 16 1.76 -3.97 16.57
C HIS A 16 2.89 -3.51 15.61
N PHE A 17 3.64 -2.46 15.97
CA PHE A 17 4.71 -1.90 15.15
C PHE A 17 6.04 -2.64 15.24
N ASN A 18 6.16 -3.65 16.11
CA ASN A 18 7.40 -4.41 16.30
C ASN A 18 7.60 -5.56 15.30
N GLU A 19 6.73 -5.65 14.28
CA GLU A 19 6.70 -6.76 13.31
C GLU A 19 7.29 -6.38 11.95
N LEU A 20 7.63 -5.11 11.74
CA LEU A 20 8.26 -4.62 10.52
C LEU A 20 9.71 -4.22 10.81
N GLU A 21 10.64 -4.87 10.13
CA GLU A 21 12.05 -4.48 10.13
C GLU A 21 12.29 -3.49 8.99
N THR A 22 13.07 -2.44 9.26
CA THR A 22 13.44 -1.44 8.27
C THR A 22 14.94 -1.41 8.03
N LEU A 23 15.35 -1.30 6.76
CA LEU A 23 16.70 -1.00 6.33
C LEU A 23 16.78 0.47 5.91
N PRO A 24 17.57 1.32 6.60
CA PRO A 24 17.73 2.72 6.19
C PRO A 24 18.34 2.83 4.79
N LEU A 25 17.70 3.62 3.92
CA LEU A 25 18.21 3.88 2.55
C LEU A 25 18.63 5.34 2.38
N MET A 26 17.81 6.27 2.87
CA MET A 26 18.07 7.70 2.83
C MET A 26 17.62 8.34 4.14
N ALA A 27 18.57 8.91 4.89
CA ALA A 27 18.31 9.75 6.05
C ALA A 27 18.70 11.20 5.72
N PHE A 28 17.94 12.16 6.25
CA PHE A 28 18.09 13.59 5.94
C PHE A 28 18.49 14.41 7.19
N ASP A 29 19.24 13.80 8.12
CA ASP A 29 19.64 14.36 9.41
C ASP A 29 20.78 15.40 9.32
N GLU A 30 21.82 15.16 8.50
CA GLU A 30 23.05 16.00 8.55
C GLU A 30 23.70 16.37 7.18
N SER A 31 23.08 16.05 6.04
CA SER A 31 23.74 16.12 4.70
C SER A 31 23.08 17.11 3.73
N PRO A 32 23.75 17.62 2.66
CA PRO A 32 23.08 18.33 1.56
C PRO A 32 22.25 17.35 0.70
N ALA A 33 21.54 16.42 1.31
CA ALA A 33 20.70 15.43 0.66
C ALA A 33 19.55 16.08 -0.13
N ALA A 34 19.21 17.35 0.17
CA ALA A 34 18.38 18.19 -0.70
C ALA A 34 18.96 18.34 -2.12
N ALA A 35 20.29 18.35 -2.28
CA ALA A 35 20.96 18.47 -3.58
C ALA A 35 20.83 17.22 -4.47
N LEU A 36 20.45 16.07 -3.89
CA LEU A 36 20.15 14.86 -4.64
C LEU A 36 18.84 14.99 -5.42
N TRP A 37 17.91 15.79 -4.92
CA TRP A 37 16.58 15.94 -5.50
C TRP A 37 16.55 17.03 -6.56
N ARG A 38 16.03 16.66 -7.73
CA ARG A 38 15.81 17.56 -8.87
C ARG A 38 14.32 17.80 -9.07
N PRO A 39 13.84 19.05 -9.01
CA PRO A 39 12.48 19.38 -9.39
C PRO A 39 12.26 19.18 -10.90
N VAL A 40 11.13 18.58 -11.26
CA VAL A 40 10.63 18.37 -12.63
C VAL A 40 9.14 18.70 -12.62
N HIS A 41 8.79 19.81 -13.26
CA HIS A 41 7.44 20.37 -13.25
C HIS A 41 6.78 20.32 -14.63
N ASP A 42 5.51 20.67 -14.68
CA ASP A 42 4.69 20.69 -15.90
C ASP A 42 5.08 21.76 -16.92
N SER A 43 6.02 22.65 -16.61
CA SER A 43 6.57 23.66 -17.52
C SER A 43 7.16 23.09 -18.81
N VAL A 44 7.61 21.83 -18.80
CA VAL A 44 8.04 21.10 -20.01
C VAL A 44 6.90 20.99 -21.04
N MET A 45 5.65 20.98 -20.58
CA MET A 45 4.43 20.91 -21.38
C MET A 45 3.70 22.26 -21.48
N GLY A 46 4.30 23.34 -20.97
CA GLY A 46 3.71 24.70 -20.95
C GLY A 46 2.94 25.05 -19.68
N GLY A 47 2.85 24.12 -18.72
CA GLY A 47 2.26 24.35 -17.40
C GLY A 47 3.03 25.40 -16.58
N VAL A 48 2.40 25.90 -15.53
CA VAL A 48 2.96 26.96 -14.66
C VAL A 48 3.02 26.55 -13.19
N SER A 49 2.98 25.24 -12.90
CA SER A 49 3.24 24.76 -11.55
C SER A 49 4.70 25.00 -11.20
N ASP A 50 4.96 25.38 -9.95
CA ASP A 50 6.31 25.59 -9.44
C ASP A 50 6.61 24.66 -8.27
N GLY A 51 7.87 24.64 -7.86
CA GLY A 51 8.28 23.87 -6.70
C GLY A 51 9.78 23.85 -6.49
N GLN A 52 10.19 23.81 -5.22
CA GLN A 52 11.59 23.80 -4.81
C GLN A 52 11.83 22.74 -3.75
N VAL A 53 13.07 22.25 -3.69
CA VAL A 53 13.56 21.41 -2.60
C VAL A 53 14.55 22.21 -1.78
N ARG A 54 14.42 22.15 -0.46
CA ARG A 54 15.39 22.73 0.47
C ARG A 54 15.63 21.80 1.64
N ALA A 55 16.85 21.81 2.17
CA ALA A 55 17.13 21.15 3.44
C ALA A 55 16.47 21.94 4.58
N ILE A 56 15.92 21.21 5.55
CA ILE A 56 15.47 21.72 6.84
C ILE A 56 16.08 20.83 7.93
N GLU A 57 15.92 21.20 9.20
CA GLU A 57 16.41 20.36 10.31
C GLU A 57 15.77 18.96 10.26
N GLY A 58 16.60 17.93 10.07
CA GLY A 58 16.18 16.52 10.08
C GLY A 58 15.37 16.05 8.86
N ALA A 59 15.22 16.87 7.81
CA ALA A 59 14.39 16.53 6.66
C ALA A 59 14.72 17.35 5.40
N VAL A 60 14.17 16.92 4.26
CA VAL A 60 14.06 17.74 3.05
C VAL A 60 12.62 18.21 2.89
N ARG A 61 12.45 19.51 2.64
CA ARG A 61 11.15 20.11 2.31
C ARG A 61 11.01 20.24 0.81
N MET A 62 9.90 19.73 0.29
CA MET A 62 9.45 19.90 -1.09
C MET A 62 8.17 20.74 -1.06
N ALA A 63 8.20 21.94 -1.64
CA ALA A 63 7.07 22.88 -1.58
C ALA A 63 6.96 23.73 -2.84
N GLY A 64 5.75 24.15 -3.17
CA GLY A 64 5.43 24.96 -4.35
C GLY A 64 3.95 25.28 -4.44
N ASP A 65 3.53 25.79 -5.59
CA ASP A 65 2.13 26.00 -5.95
C ASP A 65 1.75 25.21 -7.21
N MET A 66 0.65 24.46 -7.10
CA MET A 66 0.11 23.64 -8.17
C MET A 66 -0.91 24.45 -9.00
N SER A 67 -0.65 24.62 -10.29
CA SER A 67 -1.60 25.26 -11.21
C SER A 67 -2.14 24.28 -12.24
N LEU A 68 -3.42 24.43 -12.60
CA LEU A 68 -4.04 23.67 -13.69
C LEU A 68 -4.00 24.43 -15.03
N ASP A 69 -3.47 25.65 -15.03
CA ASP A 69 -3.35 26.46 -16.23
C ASP A 69 -2.39 25.80 -17.23
N ASN A 70 -2.64 26.04 -18.52
CA ASN A 70 -1.85 25.50 -19.63
C ASN A 70 -1.70 23.97 -19.64
N ASN A 71 -2.76 23.24 -19.24
CA ASN A 71 -2.74 21.78 -19.08
C ASN A 71 -1.71 21.29 -18.04
N GLY A 72 -1.41 22.13 -17.06
CA GLY A 72 -0.60 21.78 -15.91
C GLY A 72 -1.30 20.82 -14.95
N GLY A 73 -0.72 20.69 -13.76
CA GLY A 73 -1.30 19.92 -12.66
C GLY A 73 -0.42 18.79 -12.16
N PHE A 74 0.91 18.92 -12.29
CA PHE A 74 1.84 18.09 -11.55
C PHE A 74 3.13 18.81 -11.15
N ALA A 75 3.72 18.37 -10.03
CA ALA A 75 5.06 18.72 -9.62
C ALA A 75 5.77 17.49 -9.07
N SER A 76 6.97 17.20 -9.59
CA SER A 76 7.74 16.01 -9.27
C SER A 76 9.11 16.38 -8.76
N PHE A 77 9.58 15.67 -7.73
CA PHE A 77 10.93 15.77 -7.21
C PHE A 77 11.57 14.41 -7.36
N ARG A 78 12.75 14.33 -7.96
CA ARG A 78 13.39 13.06 -8.31
C ARG A 78 14.83 13.01 -7.83
N ALA A 79 15.22 11.91 -7.20
CA ALA A 79 16.59 11.60 -6.84
C ALA A 79 17.03 10.35 -7.62
N GLY A 80 18.17 10.43 -8.31
CA GLY A 80 18.88 9.24 -8.79
C GLY A 80 19.54 8.58 -7.58
N VAL A 81 19.43 7.26 -7.48
CA VAL A 81 19.87 6.50 -6.30
C VAL A 81 20.63 5.26 -6.72
N GLU A 82 21.52 4.80 -5.86
CA GLU A 82 22.16 3.48 -5.93
C GLU A 82 21.72 2.71 -4.68
N LEU A 83 20.64 1.93 -4.80
CA LEU A 83 20.09 1.15 -3.68
C LEU A 83 20.62 -0.29 -3.69
N PRO A 84 20.69 -0.96 -2.52
CA PRO A 84 20.95 -2.40 -2.48
C PRO A 84 19.81 -3.18 -3.14
N ASP A 85 20.03 -4.47 -3.40
CA ASP A 85 18.97 -5.36 -3.87
C ASP A 85 17.84 -5.46 -2.83
N LEU A 86 16.65 -4.96 -3.21
CA LEU A 86 15.47 -4.97 -2.36
C LEU A 86 14.47 -6.08 -2.69
N ALA A 87 14.85 -7.10 -3.47
CA ALA A 87 13.96 -8.21 -3.84
C ALA A 87 13.39 -8.98 -2.62
N ALA A 88 14.11 -8.96 -1.49
CA ALA A 88 13.68 -9.58 -0.24
C ALA A 88 12.79 -8.66 0.64
N TYR A 89 12.51 -7.44 0.20
CA TYR A 89 11.69 -6.46 0.93
C TYR A 89 10.31 -6.33 0.29
N HIS A 90 9.33 -5.94 1.11
CA HIS A 90 7.96 -5.76 0.64
C HIS A 90 7.69 -4.37 0.07
N GLY A 91 8.51 -3.37 0.42
CA GLY A 91 8.31 -2.00 -0.05
C GLY A 91 9.22 -0.97 0.58
N LEU A 92 8.83 0.30 0.44
CA LEU A 92 9.50 1.44 1.06
C LEU A 92 8.65 2.07 2.17
N ALA A 93 9.29 2.48 3.26
CA ALA A 93 8.69 3.18 4.39
C ALA A 93 9.15 4.63 4.35
N LEU A 94 8.21 5.55 4.24
CA LEU A 94 8.50 6.98 4.11
C LEU A 94 8.09 7.69 5.40
N ARG A 95 9.05 8.31 6.08
CA ARG A 95 8.81 9.18 7.24
C ARG A 95 8.54 10.59 6.73
N VAL A 96 7.28 11.02 6.79
CA VAL A 96 6.83 12.27 6.15
C VAL A 96 5.96 13.13 7.06
N ARG A 97 5.96 14.43 6.82
CA ARG A 97 4.97 15.39 7.33
C ARG A 97 4.44 16.20 6.14
N GLY A 98 3.17 16.00 5.81
CA GLY A 98 2.54 16.69 4.69
C GLY A 98 1.55 17.75 5.13
N ASP A 99 0.80 18.24 4.16
CA ASP A 99 -0.18 19.32 4.23
C ASP A 99 -1.63 18.81 4.17
N GLY A 100 -1.84 17.50 4.17
CA GLY A 100 -3.15 16.87 4.01
C GLY A 100 -3.47 16.47 2.56
N GLN A 101 -2.59 16.79 1.60
CA GLN A 101 -2.76 16.37 0.21
C GLN A 101 -2.31 14.93 -0.01
N THR A 102 -2.69 14.40 -1.16
CA THR A 102 -2.24 13.09 -1.63
C THR A 102 -1.02 13.25 -2.52
N TYR A 103 0.04 12.55 -2.16
CA TYR A 103 1.28 12.46 -2.92
C TYR A 103 1.42 11.07 -3.53
N LYS A 104 2.39 10.91 -4.44
CA LYS A 104 2.75 9.64 -5.07
C LYS A 104 4.22 9.38 -4.84
N LEU A 105 4.53 8.16 -4.42
CA LEU A 105 5.86 7.59 -4.59
C LEU A 105 5.99 7.17 -6.07
N SER A 106 7.09 7.52 -6.71
CA SER A 106 7.42 7.14 -8.09
C SER A 106 8.79 6.48 -8.12
N LEU A 107 8.86 5.26 -8.64
CA LEU A 107 10.08 4.47 -8.75
C LEU A 107 10.39 4.17 -10.22
N ARG A 108 11.68 4.17 -10.58
CA ARG A 108 12.14 3.63 -11.87
C ARG A 108 13.21 2.59 -11.65
N THR A 109 13.19 1.59 -12.52
CA THR A 109 14.15 0.48 -12.56
C THR A 109 15.17 0.61 -13.69
N ASP A 110 15.27 1.82 -14.25
CA ASP A 110 16.28 2.20 -15.22
C ASP A 110 16.65 3.67 -15.04
N ASN A 111 17.84 4.04 -15.50
CA ASN A 111 18.35 5.41 -15.43
C ASN A 111 17.84 6.32 -16.55
N ARG A 112 16.84 5.90 -17.34
CA ARG A 112 16.38 6.67 -18.50
C ARG A 112 15.66 7.93 -18.03
N TRP A 113 15.89 9.03 -18.75
CA TRP A 113 15.24 10.31 -18.48
C TRP A 113 13.71 10.24 -18.65
N ASP A 114 13.22 9.44 -19.60
CA ASP A 114 11.80 9.20 -19.87
C ASP A 114 11.54 7.69 -19.94
N GLY A 115 10.32 7.28 -19.66
CA GLY A 115 9.94 5.87 -19.56
C GLY A 115 8.92 5.61 -18.46
N VAL A 116 8.58 4.33 -18.32
CA VAL A 116 7.62 3.85 -17.32
C VAL A 116 8.14 4.17 -15.92
N SER A 117 7.30 4.81 -15.12
CA SER A 117 7.49 4.97 -13.68
C SER A 117 6.46 4.14 -12.94
N TRP A 118 6.89 3.42 -11.93
CA TRP A 118 6.04 2.63 -11.06
C TRP A 118 5.58 3.52 -9.90
N GLN A 119 4.28 3.75 -9.80
CA GLN A 119 3.72 4.77 -8.90
C GLN A 119 2.70 4.19 -7.94
N THR A 120 2.68 4.69 -6.71
CA THR A 120 1.60 4.46 -5.75
C THR A 120 1.29 5.74 -4.99
N SER A 121 0.00 5.99 -4.75
CA SER A 121 -0.48 7.18 -4.05
C SER A 121 -0.54 6.94 -2.55
N PHE A 122 -0.27 7.98 -1.75
CA PHE A 122 -0.42 7.97 -0.30
C PHE A 122 -0.91 9.33 0.20
N ALA A 123 -1.80 9.31 1.16
CA ALA A 123 -2.37 10.47 1.81
C ALA A 123 -1.47 10.90 2.97
N THR A 124 -1.36 12.21 3.17
CA THR A 124 -0.66 12.78 4.31
C THR A 124 -1.65 13.32 5.34
N THR A 125 -1.22 13.44 6.58
CA THR A 125 -1.95 14.16 7.62
C THR A 125 -1.31 15.52 7.80
N ALA A 126 -2.10 16.59 7.71
CA ALA A 126 -1.62 17.96 7.82
C ALA A 126 -0.80 18.15 9.11
N ASP A 127 0.40 18.71 8.95
CA ASP A 127 1.35 19.09 10.01
C ASP A 127 1.73 17.97 10.98
N THR A 128 1.45 16.72 10.62
CA THR A 128 1.71 15.55 11.46
C THR A 128 2.75 14.66 10.82
N TRP A 129 3.81 14.41 11.57
CA TRP A 129 4.82 13.44 11.17
C TRP A 129 4.25 12.02 11.26
N THR A 130 4.09 11.34 10.13
CA THR A 130 3.70 9.91 10.04
C THR A 130 4.75 9.05 9.34
N THR A 131 4.64 7.74 9.44
CA THR A 131 5.36 6.80 8.55
C THR A 131 4.34 6.08 7.70
N VAL A 132 4.52 6.12 6.37
CA VAL A 132 3.68 5.37 5.43
C VAL A 132 4.45 4.21 4.83
N TYR A 133 3.88 3.01 4.87
CA TYR A 133 4.48 1.77 4.37
C TYR A 133 3.90 1.44 2.98
N LEU A 134 4.69 1.70 1.94
CA LEU A 134 4.26 1.60 0.55
C LEU A 134 4.78 0.28 -0.05
N ALA A 135 3.88 -0.68 -0.23
CA ALA A 135 4.21 -2.00 -0.77
C ALA A 135 4.51 -1.95 -2.28
N PHE A 136 5.50 -2.71 -2.75
CA PHE A 136 5.84 -2.80 -4.16
C PHE A 136 4.71 -3.40 -5.00
N GLU A 137 3.91 -4.33 -4.44
CA GLU A 137 2.71 -4.86 -5.10
C GLU A 137 1.61 -3.81 -5.30
N HIS A 138 1.71 -2.66 -4.62
CA HIS A 138 0.82 -1.52 -4.77
C HIS A 138 1.28 -0.51 -5.83
N LEU A 139 2.41 -0.76 -6.50
CA LEU A 139 2.85 0.07 -7.60
C LEU A 139 1.99 -0.16 -8.84
N THR A 140 1.80 0.89 -9.62
CA THR A 140 1.18 0.85 -10.95
C THR A 140 2.15 1.41 -11.98
N PRO A 141 2.36 0.73 -13.11
CA PRO A 141 3.21 1.26 -14.17
C PRO A 141 2.48 2.40 -14.88
N SER A 142 3.07 3.59 -14.84
CA SER A 142 2.53 4.80 -15.45
C SER A 142 3.56 5.45 -16.35
N TRP A 143 3.13 5.89 -17.53
CA TRP A 143 3.93 6.72 -18.42
C TRP A 143 3.13 7.94 -18.83
N ARG A 144 3.65 9.14 -18.49
CA ARG A 144 3.00 10.43 -18.74
C ARG A 144 1.54 10.47 -18.24
N GLY A 145 1.31 9.95 -17.04
CA GLY A 145 0.00 9.93 -16.39
C GLY A 145 -0.97 8.86 -16.89
N ARG A 146 -0.53 7.97 -17.81
CA ARG A 146 -1.36 6.87 -18.33
C ARG A 146 -0.86 5.52 -17.83
N LEU A 147 -1.78 4.66 -17.40
CA LEU A 147 -1.49 3.27 -17.05
C LEU A 147 -0.88 2.53 -18.24
N VAL A 148 0.16 1.73 -17.98
CA VAL A 148 0.84 0.90 -18.98
C VAL A 148 0.55 -0.57 -18.66
N ALA A 149 -0.52 -1.13 -19.23
CA ALA A 149 -1.03 -2.46 -18.88
C ALA A 149 0.01 -3.60 -19.01
N ASN A 150 0.93 -3.51 -19.98
CA ASN A 150 1.89 -4.56 -20.29
C ASN A 150 3.34 -4.22 -19.88
N ALA A 151 3.53 -3.45 -18.81
CA ALA A 151 4.86 -3.05 -18.35
C ALA A 151 5.66 -4.18 -17.66
N GLY A 152 5.06 -5.34 -17.40
CA GLY A 152 5.69 -6.46 -16.69
C GLY A 152 5.46 -6.41 -15.18
N VAL A 153 6.44 -6.91 -14.42
CA VAL A 153 6.46 -6.89 -12.95
C VAL A 153 7.51 -5.88 -12.50
N PHE A 154 7.23 -5.17 -11.41
CA PHE A 154 8.22 -4.28 -10.80
C PHE A 154 9.43 -5.08 -10.29
N ASP A 155 10.63 -4.69 -10.70
CA ASP A 155 11.88 -5.29 -10.25
C ASP A 155 12.50 -4.44 -9.13
N ALA A 156 12.38 -4.93 -7.89
CA ALA A 156 12.91 -4.25 -6.71
C ALA A 156 14.45 -4.32 -6.60
N SER A 157 15.12 -5.14 -7.41
CA SER A 157 16.58 -5.29 -7.38
C SER A 157 17.33 -4.20 -8.17
N SER A 158 16.62 -3.44 -9.00
CA SER A 158 17.19 -2.51 -9.98
C SER A 158 16.68 -1.07 -9.86
N ILE A 159 16.28 -0.64 -8.66
CA ILE A 159 15.75 0.71 -8.44
C ILE A 159 16.86 1.77 -8.61
N ASP A 160 16.76 2.55 -9.68
CA ASP A 160 17.71 3.61 -10.05
C ASP A 160 17.20 5.02 -9.70
N GLN A 161 15.89 5.19 -9.47
CA GLN A 161 15.31 6.51 -9.19
C GLN A 161 14.17 6.41 -8.19
N VAL A 162 14.17 7.35 -7.23
CA VAL A 162 13.06 7.58 -6.30
C VAL A 162 12.51 8.98 -6.53
N GLY A 163 11.19 9.10 -6.55
CA GLY A 163 10.49 10.35 -6.79
C GLY A 163 9.31 10.55 -5.84
N ILE A 164 9.09 11.80 -5.45
CA ILE A 164 7.87 12.26 -4.79
C ILE A 164 7.14 13.16 -5.78
N LEU A 165 5.87 12.86 -6.01
CA LEU A 165 5.05 13.50 -7.04
C LEU A 165 3.73 13.94 -6.41
N ILE A 166 3.31 15.18 -6.66
CA ILE A 166 1.94 15.61 -6.47
C ILE A 166 1.31 15.82 -7.85
N ALA A 167 0.08 15.31 -8.02
CA ALA A 167 -0.62 15.30 -9.31
C ALA A 167 -2.15 15.26 -9.08
N ASP A 168 -2.90 14.86 -10.11
CA ASP A 168 -4.34 14.59 -10.07
C ASP A 168 -5.20 15.84 -9.78
N LYS A 169 -4.74 16.99 -10.27
CA LYS A 169 -5.47 18.26 -10.25
C LYS A 169 -5.85 18.73 -8.83
N GLN A 170 -4.86 18.74 -7.93
CA GLN A 170 -4.96 19.34 -6.60
C GLN A 170 -4.36 20.76 -6.63
N PRO A 171 -5.07 21.81 -7.12
CA PRO A 171 -4.49 23.15 -7.26
C PRO A 171 -4.25 23.85 -5.93
N GLY A 172 -3.29 24.75 -5.93
CA GLY A 172 -2.93 25.59 -4.79
C GLY A 172 -1.60 25.18 -4.13
N PRO A 173 -1.31 25.75 -2.95
CA PRO A 173 -0.03 25.53 -2.28
C PRO A 173 0.09 24.08 -1.84
N TYR A 174 1.30 23.53 -1.98
CA TYR A 174 1.61 22.21 -1.48
C TYR A 174 2.94 22.17 -0.70
N GLN A 175 3.02 21.27 0.27
CA GLN A 175 4.23 21.05 1.06
C GLN A 175 4.29 19.63 1.62
N ILE A 176 5.42 18.96 1.40
CA ILE A 176 5.78 17.72 2.10
C ILE A 176 7.22 17.78 2.59
N ASP A 177 7.40 17.42 3.86
CA ASP A 177 8.69 17.19 4.47
C ASP A 177 8.97 15.68 4.50
N VAL A 178 10.17 15.27 4.09
CA VAL A 178 10.62 13.88 4.08
C VAL A 178 11.85 13.76 4.98
N ALA A 179 11.74 13.00 6.08
CA ALA A 179 12.82 12.80 7.04
C ALA A 179 13.62 11.51 6.80
N ALA A 180 12.98 10.47 6.26
CA ALA A 180 13.64 9.21 5.92
C ALA A 180 12.89 8.43 4.84
N ILE A 181 13.64 7.63 4.09
CA ILE A 181 13.12 6.59 3.20
C ILE A 181 13.89 5.31 3.54
N ASP A 182 13.17 4.29 3.98
CA ASP A 182 13.73 3.00 4.37
C ASP A 182 13.09 1.89 3.51
N ALA A 183 13.76 0.75 3.34
CA ALA A 183 13.09 -0.46 2.87
C ALA A 183 12.45 -1.18 4.07
N TRP A 184 11.29 -1.82 3.91
CA TRP A 184 10.67 -2.59 4.99
C TRP A 184 10.33 -4.02 4.58
N ARG A 185 10.41 -4.91 5.55
CA ARG A 185 10.02 -6.32 5.44
C ARG A 185 9.44 -6.83 6.75
N ALA A 186 8.89 -8.05 6.74
CA ALA A 186 8.56 -8.76 7.97
C ALA A 186 9.82 -8.89 8.85
N ALA A 187 9.72 -8.53 10.13
CA ALA A 187 10.74 -8.85 11.10
C ALA A 187 10.90 -10.38 11.17
N PRO A 188 12.13 -10.92 11.24
CA PRO A 188 12.34 -12.33 11.52
C PRO A 188 11.62 -12.67 12.82
N SER A 189 10.64 -13.56 12.78
CA SER A 189 9.86 -13.94 13.97
C SER A 189 10.81 -14.50 15.04
N ALA A 190 11.04 -13.74 16.11
CA ALA A 190 11.90 -14.13 17.24
C ALA A 190 11.24 -15.17 18.17
N GLN A 191 10.20 -15.87 17.73
CA GLN A 191 9.48 -16.84 18.54
C GLN A 191 9.87 -18.27 18.14
N GLU A 192 10.57 -18.96 19.05
CA GLU A 192 10.50 -20.42 19.14
C GLU A 192 9.01 -20.82 19.19
N GLY A 193 8.54 -21.56 18.19
CA GLY A 193 7.12 -21.91 18.04
C GLY A 193 6.34 -21.04 17.04
N ALA A 194 7.01 -20.20 16.23
CA ALA A 194 6.38 -19.53 15.09
C ALA A 194 5.56 -20.54 14.25
N PRO A 195 4.36 -20.16 13.78
CA PRO A 195 3.54 -21.06 12.97
C PRO A 195 4.35 -21.56 11.78
N GLU A 196 4.35 -22.88 11.59
CA GLU A 196 5.12 -23.55 10.54
C GLU A 196 4.93 -22.81 9.20
N ALA A 197 6.05 -22.40 8.58
CA ALA A 197 6.01 -21.75 7.29
C ALA A 197 5.15 -22.61 6.35
N PRO A 198 4.23 -22.00 5.58
CA PRO A 198 3.34 -22.77 4.70
C PRO A 198 4.15 -23.74 3.85
N ALA A 199 3.67 -24.97 3.72
CA ALA A 199 4.25 -25.93 2.80
C ALA A 199 4.42 -25.27 1.42
N GLN A 200 5.52 -25.57 0.73
CA GLN A 200 5.87 -24.92 -0.54
C GLN A 200 4.72 -25.00 -1.57
N GLY A 201 3.97 -26.11 -1.57
CA GLY A 201 2.77 -26.27 -2.39
C GLY A 201 1.64 -25.30 -2.06
N THR A 202 1.44 -24.95 -0.78
CA THR A 202 0.43 -23.97 -0.33
C THR A 202 0.75 -22.56 -0.86
N ARG A 203 2.03 -22.13 -0.76
CA ARG A 203 2.47 -20.85 -1.34
C ARG A 203 2.28 -20.83 -2.85
N LEU A 204 2.69 -21.90 -3.54
CA LEU A 204 2.54 -21.99 -4.99
C LEU A 204 1.06 -21.91 -5.41
N ALA A 205 0.17 -22.62 -4.70
CA ALA A 205 -1.26 -22.57 -4.97
C ALA A 205 -1.85 -21.17 -4.77
N ALA A 206 -1.43 -20.44 -3.72
CA ALA A 206 -1.83 -19.05 -3.50
C ALA A 206 -1.34 -18.14 -4.64
N SER A 207 -0.09 -18.29 -5.08
CA SER A 207 0.47 -17.54 -6.22
C SER A 207 -0.31 -17.81 -7.51
N VAL A 208 -0.65 -19.07 -7.80
CA VAL A 208 -1.44 -19.44 -8.98
C VAL A 208 -2.82 -18.78 -8.96
N ARG A 209 -3.53 -18.81 -7.82
CA ARG A 209 -4.84 -18.13 -7.69
C ARG A 209 -4.72 -16.62 -7.91
N THR A 210 -3.67 -16.01 -7.38
CA THR A 210 -3.38 -14.58 -7.62
C THR A 210 -3.17 -14.28 -9.10
N CYS A 211 -2.39 -15.10 -9.82
CA CYS A 211 -2.18 -14.93 -11.26
C CYS A 211 -3.47 -15.10 -12.07
N VAL A 212 -4.31 -16.10 -11.74
CA VAL A 212 -5.59 -16.33 -12.41
C VAL A 212 -6.54 -15.15 -12.22
N LEU A 213 -6.64 -14.63 -10.99
CA LEU A 213 -7.48 -13.47 -10.71
C LEU A 213 -6.96 -12.22 -11.42
N ALA A 214 -5.65 -11.98 -11.40
CA ALA A 214 -5.02 -10.86 -12.10
C ALA A 214 -5.30 -10.90 -13.61
N GLY A 215 -5.13 -12.07 -14.25
CA GLY A 215 -5.46 -12.23 -15.67
C GLY A 215 -6.94 -12.02 -15.99
N SER A 216 -7.84 -12.40 -15.07
CA SER A 216 -9.28 -12.12 -15.22
C SER A 216 -9.59 -10.63 -15.13
N LEU A 217 -8.95 -9.92 -14.19
CA LEU A 217 -9.08 -8.47 -14.05
C LEU A 217 -8.53 -7.73 -15.29
N ASP A 218 -7.40 -8.17 -15.82
CA ASP A 218 -6.82 -7.63 -17.06
C ASP A 218 -7.75 -7.85 -18.27
N ALA A 219 -8.56 -8.92 -18.24
CA ALA A 219 -9.60 -9.21 -19.24
C ALA A 219 -10.91 -8.43 -19.03
N GLY A 220 -11.00 -7.55 -18.02
CA GLY A 220 -12.15 -6.69 -17.78
C GLY A 220 -13.25 -7.31 -16.92
N LEU A 221 -12.91 -8.20 -15.97
CA LEU A 221 -13.84 -8.76 -14.99
C LEU A 221 -14.65 -7.66 -14.28
N ASP A 222 -15.98 -7.74 -14.27
CA ASP A 222 -16.82 -6.76 -13.57
C ASP A 222 -16.91 -7.03 -12.06
N ALA A 223 -17.70 -6.24 -11.34
CA ALA A 223 -17.85 -6.37 -9.89
C ALA A 223 -18.46 -7.72 -9.47
N SER A 224 -19.48 -8.19 -10.18
CA SER A 224 -20.15 -9.47 -9.87
C SER A 224 -19.23 -10.64 -10.14
N GLY A 225 -18.55 -10.62 -11.30
CA GLY A 225 -17.56 -11.61 -11.67
C GLY A 225 -16.38 -11.65 -10.70
N LEU A 226 -15.98 -10.52 -10.14
CA LEU A 226 -14.95 -10.47 -9.09
C LEU A 226 -15.43 -11.17 -7.82
N VAL A 227 -16.64 -10.90 -7.35
CA VAL A 227 -17.22 -11.60 -6.19
C VAL A 227 -17.31 -13.10 -6.45
N ASP A 228 -17.75 -13.50 -7.63
CA ASP A 228 -17.90 -14.91 -8.02
C ASP A 228 -16.55 -15.62 -8.15
N ALA A 229 -15.53 -14.96 -8.69
CA ALA A 229 -14.17 -15.50 -8.80
C ALA A 229 -13.53 -15.75 -7.42
N LEU A 230 -13.95 -15.00 -6.41
CA LEU A 230 -13.49 -15.14 -5.03
C LEU A 230 -14.25 -16.23 -4.26
N ARG A 231 -15.53 -16.44 -4.59
CA ARG A 231 -16.37 -17.46 -3.95
C ARG A 231 -15.81 -18.87 -4.20
N TRP A 232 -15.91 -19.70 -3.17
CA TRP A 232 -15.44 -21.09 -3.09
C TRP A 232 -13.94 -21.30 -3.30
N SER A 233 -13.21 -20.28 -3.77
CA SER A 233 -11.77 -20.28 -3.98
C SER A 233 -11.04 -19.91 -2.68
N GLU A 234 -11.36 -18.75 -2.12
CA GLU A 234 -10.61 -18.17 -1.00
C GLU A 234 -11.55 -17.48 0.00
N ARG A 235 -11.08 -17.35 1.25
CA ARG A 235 -11.66 -16.39 2.18
C ARG A 235 -11.23 -15.00 1.71
N VAL A 236 -12.07 -14.00 1.90
CA VAL A 236 -11.77 -12.63 1.48
C VAL A 236 -11.82 -11.71 2.68
N LEU A 237 -10.71 -11.03 2.97
CA LEU A 237 -10.71 -9.88 3.85
C LEU A 237 -10.76 -8.62 3.00
N VAL A 238 -11.85 -7.88 3.09
CA VAL A 238 -12.00 -6.60 2.39
C VAL A 238 -11.74 -5.49 3.41
N ILE A 239 -10.79 -4.62 3.13
CA ILE A 239 -10.39 -3.50 3.98
C ILE A 239 -10.68 -2.22 3.22
N ALA A 240 -11.66 -1.45 3.67
CA ALA A 240 -12.00 -0.13 3.16
C ALA A 240 -11.39 0.95 4.06
N ALA A 241 -10.42 1.68 3.52
CA ALA A 241 -9.82 2.85 4.15
C ALA A 241 -10.48 4.15 3.65
N PRO A 242 -10.57 5.20 4.51
CA PRO A 242 -11.21 6.46 4.16
C PRO A 242 -10.45 7.27 3.10
N ASP A 243 -9.14 7.06 2.98
CA ASP A 243 -8.22 7.83 2.15
C ASP A 243 -7.38 6.93 1.22
N GLN A 244 -6.48 7.55 0.45
CA GLN A 244 -5.50 6.85 -0.38
C GLN A 244 -4.30 6.42 0.48
N LEU A 245 -4.24 5.16 0.96
CA LEU A 245 -3.09 4.62 1.71
C LEU A 245 -2.49 5.58 2.77
N GLY A 246 -3.32 6.19 3.62
CA GLY A 246 -2.83 6.91 4.78
C GLY A 246 -2.06 6.01 5.76
N ALA A 247 -1.44 6.59 6.78
CA ALA A 247 -0.59 5.83 7.71
C ALA A 247 -1.28 4.57 8.29
N PRO A 248 -2.50 4.63 8.86
CA PRO A 248 -3.17 3.43 9.38
C PRO A 248 -3.38 2.34 8.34
N ALA A 249 -3.80 2.70 7.12
CA ALA A 249 -4.00 1.76 6.02
C ALA A 249 -2.68 1.10 5.60
N SER A 250 -1.63 1.90 5.46
CA SER A 250 -0.31 1.42 5.07
C SER A 250 0.29 0.46 6.11
N ILE A 251 0.10 0.74 7.41
CA ILE A 251 0.55 -0.12 8.51
C ILE A 251 -0.22 -1.44 8.50
N GLN A 252 -1.54 -1.38 8.34
CA GLN A 252 -2.39 -2.57 8.21
C GLN A 252 -1.91 -3.47 7.07
N ILE A 253 -1.67 -2.89 5.89
CA ILE A 253 -1.14 -3.60 4.73
C ILE A 253 0.21 -4.24 5.05
N GLY A 254 1.14 -3.48 5.63
CA GLY A 254 2.45 -3.98 6.02
C GLY A 254 2.37 -5.16 6.98
N SER A 255 1.56 -5.05 8.04
CA SER A 255 1.37 -6.11 9.05
C SER A 255 0.77 -7.39 8.49
N LEU A 256 -0.10 -7.29 7.48
CA LEU A 256 -0.70 -8.44 6.81
C LEU A 256 0.27 -9.07 5.80
N LEU A 257 0.97 -8.25 5.01
CA LEU A 257 1.98 -8.73 4.06
C LEU A 257 3.16 -9.41 4.76
N ALA A 258 3.51 -8.94 5.96
CA ALA A 258 4.51 -9.59 6.80
C ALA A 258 4.12 -11.01 7.25
N ARG A 259 2.85 -11.38 7.08
CA ARG A 259 2.26 -12.68 7.41
C ARG A 259 1.83 -13.46 6.17
N ASP A 260 2.50 -13.26 5.04
CA ASP A 260 2.20 -13.90 3.75
C ASP A 260 1.89 -15.40 3.86
N GLY A 261 2.68 -16.12 4.66
CA GLY A 261 2.55 -17.55 4.82
C GLY A 261 1.35 -17.98 5.64
N GLU A 262 0.99 -17.18 6.65
CA GLU A 262 -0.20 -17.38 7.45
C GLU A 262 -1.48 -17.07 6.66
N LEU A 263 -1.44 -16.04 5.81
CA LEU A 263 -2.51 -15.74 4.85
C LEU A 263 -2.69 -16.90 3.87
N ALA A 264 -1.59 -17.40 3.28
CA ALA A 264 -1.60 -18.52 2.34
C ALA A 264 -2.14 -19.81 2.99
N ASN A 265 -1.70 -20.13 4.21
CA ASN A 265 -2.16 -21.29 4.97
C ASN A 265 -3.68 -21.32 5.18
N ARG A 266 -4.27 -20.13 5.32
CA ARG A 266 -5.71 -19.91 5.54
C ARG A 266 -6.47 -19.60 4.26
N GLU A 267 -5.81 -19.65 3.10
CA GLU A 267 -6.38 -19.32 1.79
C GLU A 267 -7.15 -18.00 1.86
N LEU A 268 -6.52 -17.00 2.46
CA LEU A 268 -7.08 -15.68 2.69
C LEU A 268 -6.54 -14.70 1.65
N ARG A 269 -7.43 -14.06 0.90
CA ARG A 269 -7.11 -12.97 -0.01
C ARG A 269 -7.52 -11.64 0.61
N ILE A 270 -6.69 -10.63 0.41
CA ILE A 270 -6.98 -9.27 0.85
C ILE A 270 -7.41 -8.42 -0.34
N VAL A 271 -8.49 -7.67 -0.16
CA VAL A 271 -8.97 -6.65 -1.09
C VAL A 271 -8.90 -5.31 -0.37
N HIS A 272 -8.17 -4.36 -0.93
CA HIS A 272 -8.08 -3.00 -0.38
C HIS A 272 -9.00 -2.07 -1.17
N LEU A 273 -9.87 -1.35 -0.49
CA LEU A 273 -10.66 -0.24 -1.03
C LEU A 273 -10.16 1.05 -0.38
N MET A 274 -9.92 2.09 -1.16
CA MET A 274 -9.23 3.31 -0.73
C MET A 274 -10.00 4.53 -1.21
N GLY A 275 -10.41 5.38 -0.26
CA GLY A 275 -11.36 6.46 -0.54
C GLY A 275 -12.62 5.94 -1.22
N SER A 276 -13.23 6.75 -2.09
CA SER A 276 -14.51 6.38 -2.70
C SER A 276 -14.37 5.41 -3.89
N ASN A 277 -13.28 5.53 -4.67
CA ASN A 277 -13.18 4.92 -6.00
C ASN A 277 -11.91 4.09 -6.22
N GLY A 278 -10.96 4.11 -5.28
CA GLY A 278 -9.73 3.34 -5.39
C GLY A 278 -9.92 1.93 -4.87
N GLY A 279 -9.34 0.95 -5.55
CA GLY A 279 -9.29 -0.40 -5.01
C GLY A 279 -8.14 -1.21 -5.57
N ARG A 280 -7.71 -2.24 -4.85
CA ARG A 280 -6.65 -3.16 -5.26
C ARG A 280 -6.90 -4.57 -4.77
N VAL A 281 -6.53 -5.53 -5.62
CA VAL A 281 -6.49 -6.95 -5.31
C VAL A 281 -5.56 -7.63 -6.31
N ALA A 282 -4.83 -8.66 -5.88
CA ALA A 282 -3.98 -9.47 -6.77
C ALA A 282 -2.97 -8.64 -7.60
N GLY A 283 -2.41 -7.57 -7.02
CA GLY A 283 -1.48 -6.68 -7.71
C GLY A 283 -2.10 -5.86 -8.85
N ARG A 284 -3.44 -5.76 -8.93
CA ARG A 284 -4.17 -4.96 -9.92
C ARG A 284 -4.95 -3.85 -9.26
N THR A 285 -5.14 -2.76 -10.00
CA THR A 285 -6.02 -1.66 -9.61
C THR A 285 -7.44 -1.98 -10.06
N LEU A 286 -8.40 -1.73 -9.18
CA LEU A 286 -9.83 -1.84 -9.47
C LEU A 286 -10.36 -0.51 -9.99
N GLY A 287 -11.22 -0.58 -11.00
CA GLY A 287 -11.97 0.57 -11.49
C GLY A 287 -13.11 0.96 -10.55
N SER A 288 -13.62 2.18 -10.69
CA SER A 288 -14.67 2.75 -9.82
C SER A 288 -15.93 1.88 -9.76
N ASP A 289 -16.30 1.22 -10.87
CA ASP A 289 -17.49 0.34 -10.91
C ASP A 289 -17.29 -0.92 -10.08
N GLN A 290 -16.10 -1.53 -10.14
CA GLN A 290 -15.74 -2.67 -9.31
C GLN A 290 -15.75 -2.27 -7.83
N VAL A 291 -15.12 -1.14 -7.48
CA VAL A 291 -15.07 -0.64 -6.10
C VAL A 291 -16.47 -0.38 -5.56
N ARG A 292 -17.32 0.30 -6.33
CA ARG A 292 -18.72 0.55 -5.95
C ARG A 292 -19.49 -0.76 -5.75
N GLY A 293 -19.38 -1.71 -6.68
CA GLY A 293 -20.09 -2.98 -6.58
C GLY A 293 -19.63 -3.81 -5.37
N LEU A 294 -18.33 -3.83 -5.04
CA LEU A 294 -17.84 -4.49 -3.83
C LEU A 294 -18.34 -3.81 -2.55
N ARG A 295 -18.42 -2.47 -2.54
CA ARG A 295 -18.97 -1.71 -1.41
C ARG A 295 -20.45 -2.01 -1.20
N GLU A 296 -21.23 -2.01 -2.27
CA GLU A 296 -22.66 -2.35 -2.24
C GLU A 296 -22.87 -3.81 -1.80
N GLN A 297 -22.07 -4.75 -2.32
CA GLN A 297 -22.17 -6.18 -2.03
C GLN A 297 -22.00 -6.50 -0.53
N TRP A 298 -21.15 -5.76 0.18
CA TRP A 298 -20.85 -6.03 1.58
C TRP A 298 -21.18 -4.89 2.54
N ASP A 299 -21.91 -3.88 2.08
CA ASP A 299 -22.32 -2.72 2.87
C ASP A 299 -21.11 -2.03 3.54
N LEU A 300 -20.17 -1.56 2.70
CA LEU A 300 -18.94 -0.90 3.12
C LEU A 300 -18.99 0.61 2.82
N PRO A 301 -19.14 1.47 3.84
CA PRO A 301 -19.26 2.92 3.67
C PRO A 301 -17.98 3.54 3.10
N ALA A 302 -18.15 4.56 2.26
CA ALA A 302 -17.04 5.36 1.75
C ALA A 302 -16.65 6.45 2.76
N GLY A 303 -15.35 6.71 2.90
CA GLY A 303 -14.85 7.81 3.74
C GLY A 303 -14.68 7.49 5.22
N GLU A 304 -14.94 6.26 5.66
CA GLU A 304 -14.57 5.77 6.99
C GLU A 304 -13.87 4.41 6.90
N TRP A 305 -13.21 4.02 7.99
CA TRP A 305 -12.59 2.70 8.06
C TRP A 305 -13.65 1.63 8.25
N SER A 306 -13.63 0.60 7.40
CA SER A 306 -14.46 -0.59 7.57
C SER A 306 -13.75 -1.80 6.99
N ALA A 307 -13.80 -2.93 7.69
CA ALA A 307 -13.33 -4.19 7.15
C ALA A 307 -14.37 -5.29 7.32
N VAL A 308 -14.39 -6.24 6.39
CA VAL A 308 -15.27 -7.41 6.43
C VAL A 308 -14.51 -8.66 6.04
N LEU A 309 -14.68 -9.71 6.84
CA LEU A 309 -14.19 -11.04 6.53
C LEU A 309 -15.34 -11.84 5.92
N VAL A 310 -15.12 -12.36 4.74
CA VAL A 310 -16.06 -13.16 3.97
C VAL A 310 -15.51 -14.58 3.86
N GLY A 311 -16.33 -15.56 4.20
CA GLY A 311 -15.97 -16.97 4.06
C GLY A 311 -15.93 -17.39 2.60
N LYS A 312 -15.38 -18.59 2.33
CA LYS A 312 -15.42 -19.21 1.01
C LYS A 312 -16.84 -19.42 0.48
N ASP A 313 -17.81 -19.57 1.38
CA ASP A 313 -19.23 -19.67 1.05
C ASP A 313 -19.87 -18.33 0.63
N GLY A 314 -19.10 -17.22 0.65
CA GLY A 314 -19.59 -15.88 0.36
C GLY A 314 -20.32 -15.20 1.52
N GLY A 315 -20.46 -15.89 2.66
CA GLY A 315 -21.11 -15.34 3.85
C GLY A 315 -20.17 -14.44 4.65
N VAL A 316 -20.67 -13.29 5.12
CA VAL A 316 -19.94 -12.42 6.04
C VAL A 316 -19.75 -13.12 7.39
N LYS A 317 -18.52 -13.15 7.89
CA LYS A 317 -18.11 -13.83 9.13
C LYS A 317 -17.80 -12.86 10.25
N ALA A 318 -17.22 -11.70 9.93
CA ALA A 318 -16.93 -10.63 10.89
C ALA A 318 -16.83 -9.28 10.19
N ARG A 319 -16.95 -8.22 10.99
CA ARG A 319 -16.83 -6.82 10.57
C ARG A 319 -15.98 -6.07 11.60
N TRP A 320 -15.22 -5.09 11.13
CA TRP A 320 -14.45 -4.17 11.96
C TRP A 320 -14.69 -2.73 11.51
N SER A 321 -14.76 -1.81 12.46
CA SER A 321 -14.76 -0.35 12.23
C SER A 321 -13.38 0.27 12.46
N GLU A 322 -12.38 -0.56 12.75
CA GLU A 322 -11.00 -0.20 13.05
C GLU A 322 -10.04 -1.17 12.35
N PRO A 323 -8.73 -0.83 12.26
CA PRO A 323 -7.71 -1.74 11.76
C PRO A 323 -7.81 -3.14 12.37
N VAL A 324 -7.75 -4.16 11.51
CA VAL A 324 -7.87 -5.57 11.86
C VAL A 324 -6.58 -6.06 12.48
N VAL A 325 -6.65 -6.57 13.71
CA VAL A 325 -5.52 -7.23 14.34
C VAL A 325 -5.29 -8.60 13.67
N PRO A 326 -4.10 -8.87 13.08
CA PRO A 326 -3.88 -10.12 12.34
C PRO A 326 -4.06 -11.39 13.17
N ASN A 327 -3.62 -11.39 14.43
CA ASN A 327 -3.75 -12.57 15.30
C ASN A 327 -5.24 -12.88 15.58
N ASP A 328 -6.04 -11.89 15.96
CA ASP A 328 -7.48 -12.05 16.18
C ASP A 328 -8.21 -12.56 14.91
N LEU A 329 -7.82 -12.02 13.75
CA LEU A 329 -8.31 -12.47 12.45
C LEU A 329 -8.00 -13.95 12.20
N PHE A 330 -6.78 -14.38 12.50
CA PHE A 330 -6.34 -15.75 12.27
C PHE A 330 -7.00 -16.74 13.24
N GLU A 331 -7.09 -16.40 14.52
CA GLU A 331 -7.82 -17.17 15.52
C GLU A 331 -9.29 -17.35 15.12
N LEU A 332 -9.94 -16.28 14.67
CA LEU A 332 -11.31 -16.32 14.16
C LEU A 332 -11.45 -17.28 12.97
N ILE A 333 -10.52 -17.24 12.01
CA ILE A 333 -10.52 -18.12 10.85
C ILE A 333 -10.32 -19.58 11.26
N ASP A 334 -9.39 -19.86 12.16
CA ASP A 334 -9.07 -21.22 12.59
C ASP A 334 -10.19 -21.88 13.41
N ALA A 335 -11.02 -21.08 14.08
CA ALA A 335 -12.24 -21.53 14.73
C ALA A 335 -13.40 -21.85 13.76
N MET A 336 -13.28 -21.55 12.45
CA MET A 336 -14.37 -21.78 11.50
C MET A 336 -14.54 -23.27 11.15
N PRO A 337 -15.77 -23.83 11.10
CA PRO A 337 -16.00 -25.26 10.87
C PRO A 337 -15.38 -25.81 9.59
N MET A 338 -15.38 -25.03 8.50
CA MET A 338 -14.74 -25.41 7.25
C MET A 338 -13.22 -25.46 7.39
N ARG A 339 -12.63 -24.53 8.15
CA ARG A 339 -11.20 -24.48 8.41
C ARG A 339 -10.74 -25.66 9.26
N THR A 340 -11.51 -26.04 10.28
CA THR A 340 -11.20 -27.23 11.10
C THR A 340 -11.11 -28.50 10.25
N ARG A 341 -12.05 -28.69 9.31
CA ARG A 341 -12.02 -29.83 8.36
C ARG A 341 -10.81 -29.81 7.43
N GLU A 342 -10.40 -28.63 6.95
CA GLU A 342 -9.19 -28.46 6.12
C GLU A 342 -7.93 -28.90 6.89
N VAL A 343 -7.83 -28.54 8.18
CA VAL A 343 -6.70 -28.93 9.02
C VAL A 343 -6.70 -30.44 9.27
N ASP A 344 -7.86 -31.03 9.57
CA ASP A 344 -7.99 -32.48 9.82
C ASP A 344 -7.61 -33.32 8.59
N THR A 345 -7.98 -32.85 7.39
CA THR A 345 -7.66 -33.51 6.11
C THR A 345 -6.20 -33.34 5.67
N ARG A 346 -5.48 -32.35 6.21
CA ARG A 346 -4.05 -32.09 5.92
C ARG A 346 -3.10 -32.79 6.90
N ARG A 347 -3.57 -33.35 8.01
CA ARG A 347 -2.73 -34.14 8.92
C ARG A 347 -2.34 -35.47 8.26
N PRO A 348 -1.04 -35.78 8.10
CA PRO A 348 -0.63 -37.10 7.65
C PRO A 348 -1.04 -38.15 8.71
N ILE A 349 -1.42 -39.34 8.23
CA ILE A 349 -1.81 -40.52 9.03
C ILE A 349 -0.62 -41.01 9.87
#